data_AF-A0A4Z1B9G1-F1
#
_entry.id   AF-A0A4Z1B9G1-F1
#
_cell.length_a   1.000
_cell.length_b   1.000
_cell.length_c   1.000
_cell.angle_alpha   90.00
_cell.angle_beta   90.00
_cell.angle_gamma   90.00
#
_symmetry.space_group_name_H-M   'P 1'
#
loop_
_entity.id
_entity.type
_entity.pdbx_description
1 polymer ?
#
loop_
_entity_poly.entity_id
_entity_poly.type
_entity_poly.pdbx_seq_one_letter_code
_entity_poly.pdbx_strand_id
1 'polypeptide(L)'
;MKIKYIDKRHWRRLIERDYIEVKVNNNRFKGIIGLVTMKKVREPLEVTVVGQNIVVAKDNYQWLQILPEKKRYSITAMFDDKGQPLEYYFDINIKNITQKGNARTLDLFLDVLVLPSTGEYELVDEDDLALALENGQITRKQYHEAYMIAHQLMIEISENFSEVNQRIMYCYNKMVSKLDKPNKPNHSNKPSEITHHKTYKHHMKQNKSHLK
;
A
#
# COMPACT_ATOMS: atom_id res chain seq x y z
N MET A 1 -4.17 -7.12 -17.82
CA MET A 1 -4.25 -6.63 -16.42
C MET A 1 -2.89 -6.70 -15.75
N LYS A 2 -2.63 -5.85 -14.75
CA LYS A 2 -1.34 -5.78 -14.05
C LYS A 2 -1.50 -6.02 -12.55
N ILE A 3 -0.49 -6.63 -11.91
CA ILE A 3 -0.44 -6.76 -10.45
C ILE A 3 0.37 -5.59 -9.89
N LYS A 4 -0.26 -4.70 -9.12
CA LYS A 4 0.42 -3.58 -8.44
C LYS A 4 0.47 -3.87 -6.93
N TYR A 5 1.67 -4.05 -6.37
CA TYR A 5 1.87 -4.20 -4.92
C TYR A 5 1.93 -2.83 -4.23
N ILE A 6 1.25 -2.70 -3.10
CA ILE A 6 1.11 -1.40 -2.41
C ILE A 6 2.37 -0.99 -1.65
N ASP A 7 3.33 -1.89 -1.46
CA ASP A 7 4.60 -1.54 -0.82
C ASP A 7 5.66 -1.05 -1.81
N LYS A 8 5.31 -0.96 -3.10
CA LYS A 8 6.21 -0.52 -4.18
C LYS A 8 7.54 -1.29 -4.22
N ARG A 9 7.57 -2.56 -3.77
CA ARG A 9 8.77 -3.41 -3.69
C ARG A 9 9.54 -3.60 -5.00
N HIS A 10 8.90 -3.38 -6.15
CA HIS A 10 9.52 -3.54 -7.47
C HIS A 10 9.83 -2.19 -8.15
N TRP A 11 9.61 -1.06 -7.47
CA TRP A 11 9.84 0.24 -8.07
C TRP A 11 11.31 0.63 -7.98
N ARG A 12 12.02 0.47 -9.11
CA ARG A 12 13.48 0.64 -9.23
C ARG A 12 14.01 2.03 -8.84
N ARG A 13 13.14 3.05 -8.78
CA ARG A 13 13.48 4.40 -8.35
C ARG A 13 13.72 4.49 -6.84
N LEU A 14 13.09 3.63 -6.03
CA LEU A 14 13.31 3.55 -4.59
C LEU A 14 14.62 2.80 -4.32
N ILE A 15 15.59 3.52 -3.76
CA ILE A 15 16.85 2.94 -3.27
C ILE A 15 16.65 2.46 -1.83
N GLU A 16 16.04 3.31 -1.00
CA GLU A 16 15.78 3.03 0.41
C GLU A 16 14.38 3.52 0.79
N ARG A 17 13.65 2.71 1.56
CA ARG A 17 12.29 3.04 1.98
C ARG A 17 11.97 2.46 3.36
N ASP A 18 11.16 3.19 4.10
CA ASP A 18 10.35 2.60 5.17
C ASP A 18 8.97 2.24 4.63
N TYR A 19 8.35 1.24 5.25
CA TYR A 19 7.00 0.85 4.92
C TYR A 19 6.23 0.33 6.12
N ILE A 20 5.04 0.88 6.32
CA ILE A 20 4.07 0.42 7.30
C ILE A 20 2.72 0.19 6.63
N GLU A 21 1.96 -0.77 7.14
CA GLU A 21 0.60 -1.02 6.66
C GLU A 21 -0.34 -1.43 7.79
N VAL A 22 -1.61 -1.06 7.63
CA VAL A 22 -2.66 -1.26 8.61
C VAL A 22 -3.93 -1.69 7.91
N LYS A 23 -4.46 -2.85 8.30
CA LYS A 23 -5.82 -3.24 7.95
C LYS A 23 -6.79 -2.45 8.82
N VAL A 24 -7.76 -1.79 8.20
CA VAL A 24 -8.78 -0.99 8.87
C VAL A 24 -10.13 -1.67 8.67
N ASN A 25 -10.87 -1.80 9.76
CA ASN A 25 -12.23 -2.32 9.75
C ASN A 25 -13.05 -1.52 10.76
N ASN A 26 -13.61 -0.39 10.33
CA ASN A 26 -14.52 0.42 11.13
C ASN A 26 -15.60 1.04 10.23
N ASN A 27 -16.54 1.76 10.82
CA ASN A 27 -17.67 2.36 10.10
C ASN A 27 -17.27 3.46 9.10
N ARG A 28 -16.06 4.03 9.21
CA ARG A 28 -15.57 5.08 8.30
C ARG A 28 -14.85 4.52 7.08
N PHE A 29 -14.07 3.46 7.28
CA PHE A 29 -13.28 2.84 6.22
C PHE A 29 -13.04 1.36 6.52
N LYS A 30 -13.20 0.55 5.49
CA LYS A 30 -12.83 -0.86 5.51
C LYS A 30 -11.90 -1.12 4.33
N GLY A 31 -10.71 -1.66 4.62
CA GLY A 31 -9.68 -1.85 3.62
C GLY A 31 -8.29 -2.00 4.23
N ILE A 32 -7.26 -1.80 3.43
CA ILE A 32 -5.87 -1.73 3.89
C ILE A 32 -5.23 -0.43 3.45
N ILE A 33 -4.42 0.16 4.33
CA ILE A 33 -3.67 1.38 4.08
C ILE A 33 -2.20 1.05 4.23
N GLY A 34 -1.39 1.34 3.22
CA GLY A 34 0.07 1.32 3.27
C GLY A 34 0.62 2.75 3.21
N LEU A 35 1.75 2.99 3.86
CA LEU A 35 2.51 4.22 3.73
C LEU A 35 3.95 3.84 3.39
N VAL A 36 4.41 4.30 2.22
CA VAL A 36 5.80 4.18 1.78
C VAL A 36 6.47 5.52 2.04
N THR A 37 7.53 5.53 2.86
CA THR A 37 8.37 6.72 3.05
C THR A 37 9.67 6.53 2.29
N MET A 38 9.94 7.40 1.33
CA MET A 38 11.11 7.30 0.45
C MET A 38 12.33 7.87 1.15
N LYS A 39 13.12 7.05 1.85
CA LYS A 39 14.36 7.54 2.48
C LYS A 39 15.37 8.01 1.44
N LYS A 40 15.47 7.26 0.34
CA LYS A 40 16.32 7.62 -0.78
C LYS A 40 15.71 7.21 -2.11
N VAL A 41 15.63 8.16 -3.05
CA VAL A 41 15.33 7.90 -4.45
C VAL A 41 16.58 8.03 -5.32
N ARG A 42 16.59 7.33 -6.46
CA ARG A 42 17.67 7.44 -7.45
C ARG A 42 17.79 8.84 -8.04
N GLU A 43 16.64 9.43 -8.35
CA GLU A 43 16.46 10.77 -8.87
C GLU A 43 14.98 11.13 -8.63
N PRO A 44 14.64 12.43 -8.54
CA PRO A 44 13.26 12.85 -8.40
C PRO A 44 12.37 12.38 -9.55
N LEU A 45 11.08 12.16 -9.28
CA LEU A 45 10.06 11.95 -10.31
C LEU A 45 9.23 13.23 -10.44
N GLU A 46 9.30 13.85 -11.61
CA GLU A 46 8.45 14.96 -12.01
C GLU A 46 7.39 14.44 -12.99
N VAL A 47 6.16 14.91 -12.82
CA VAL A 47 5.00 14.59 -13.67
C VAL A 47 4.25 15.87 -13.98
N THR A 48 3.49 15.87 -15.06
CA THR A 48 2.57 16.95 -15.41
C THR A 48 1.16 16.49 -15.10
N VAL A 49 0.44 17.24 -14.27
CA VAL A 49 -0.93 16.95 -13.84
C VAL A 49 -1.77 18.18 -14.08
N VAL A 50 -2.82 18.06 -14.90
CA VAL A 50 -3.70 19.20 -15.23
C VAL A 50 -2.87 20.42 -15.68
N GLY A 51 -1.84 20.17 -16.50
CA GLY A 51 -0.93 21.20 -17.03
C GLY A 51 0.09 21.78 -16.02
N GLN A 52 0.16 21.27 -14.80
CA GLN A 52 1.12 21.72 -13.77
C GLN A 52 2.23 20.68 -13.56
N ASN A 53 3.48 21.14 -13.51
CA ASN A 53 4.61 20.26 -13.21
C ASN A 53 4.77 20.08 -11.70
N ILE A 54 4.78 18.83 -11.25
CA ILE A 54 4.82 18.45 -9.84
C ILE A 54 5.90 17.42 -9.63
N VAL A 55 6.77 17.63 -8.65
CA VAL A 55 7.70 16.60 -8.17
C VAL A 55 6.94 15.72 -7.20
N VAL A 56 6.68 14.46 -7.57
CA VAL A 56 5.83 13.54 -6.80
C VAL A 56 6.63 12.47 -6.07
N ALA A 57 7.92 12.36 -6.37
CA ALA A 57 8.85 11.52 -5.63
C ALA A 57 10.20 12.22 -5.46
N LYS A 58 10.64 12.34 -4.22
CA LYS A 58 11.95 12.87 -3.82
C LYS A 58 12.33 12.23 -2.48
N ASP A 59 13.58 12.38 -2.06
CA ASP A 59 14.00 12.00 -0.72
C ASP A 59 13.06 12.60 0.34
N ASN A 60 12.69 11.76 1.30
CA ASN A 60 11.74 11.96 2.39
C ASN A 60 10.26 12.14 2.00
N TYR A 61 9.91 12.01 0.72
CA TYR A 61 8.50 12.07 0.30
C TYR A 61 7.76 10.81 0.70
N GLN A 62 6.43 10.90 0.74
CA GLN A 62 5.59 9.80 1.19
C GLN A 62 4.50 9.47 0.18
N TRP A 63 4.31 8.18 -0.09
CA TRP A 63 3.20 7.67 -0.89
C TRP A 63 2.28 6.85 0.00
N LEU A 64 1.06 7.35 0.18
CA LEU A 64 -0.02 6.64 0.85
C LEU A 64 -0.76 5.77 -0.19
N GLN A 65 -1.06 4.55 0.20
CA GLN A 65 -1.68 3.54 -0.66
C GLN A 65 -2.95 3.06 0.03
N ILE A 66 -4.12 3.40 -0.50
CA ILE A 66 -5.40 3.06 0.09
C ILE A 66 -6.09 2.04 -0.82
N LEU A 67 -6.36 0.85 -0.29
CA LEU A 67 -7.13 -0.19 -0.97
C LEU A 67 -8.44 -0.38 -0.21
N PRO A 68 -9.52 0.32 -0.60
CA PRO A 68 -10.83 0.09 -0.01
C PRO A 68 -11.30 -1.34 -0.33
N GLU A 69 -11.90 -2.00 0.66
CA GLU A 69 -12.48 -3.33 0.48
C GLU A 69 -13.72 -3.24 -0.41
N LYS A 70 -13.92 -4.20 -1.30
CA LYS A 70 -15.07 -4.29 -2.23
C LYS A 70 -15.23 -3.10 -3.19
N LYS A 71 -14.28 -2.16 -3.23
CA LYS A 71 -14.20 -1.15 -4.29
C LYS A 71 -13.32 -1.64 -5.44
N ARG A 72 -13.60 -1.10 -6.62
CA ARG A 72 -12.92 -1.41 -7.87
C ARG A 72 -11.96 -0.29 -8.29
N TYR A 73 -11.38 0.37 -7.30
CA TYR A 73 -10.30 1.33 -7.47
C TYR A 73 -9.38 1.30 -6.25
N SER A 74 -8.15 1.76 -6.41
CA SER A 74 -7.22 2.07 -5.32
C SER A 74 -6.88 3.55 -5.35
N ILE A 75 -6.28 4.05 -4.27
CA ILE A 75 -5.78 5.42 -4.23
C ILE A 75 -4.29 5.38 -3.94
N THR A 76 -3.49 6.04 -4.78
CA THR A 76 -2.14 6.46 -4.43
C THR A 76 -2.18 7.96 -4.16
N ALA A 77 -1.88 8.38 -2.94
CA ALA A 77 -1.78 9.79 -2.60
C ALA A 77 -0.32 10.16 -2.29
N MET A 78 0.20 11.14 -3.01
CA MET A 78 1.59 11.59 -2.93
C MET A 78 1.69 12.82 -2.04
N PHE A 79 2.69 12.82 -1.16
CA PHE A 79 2.95 13.89 -0.20
C PHE A 79 4.41 14.30 -0.23
N ASP A 80 4.65 15.59 -0.07
CA ASP A 80 6.00 16.14 0.11
C ASP A 80 6.59 15.76 1.48
N ASP A 81 7.80 16.24 1.75
CA ASP A 81 8.51 16.05 3.02
C ASP A 81 7.86 16.76 4.23
N LYS A 82 6.89 17.65 3.98
CA LYS A 82 6.09 18.36 4.99
C LYS A 82 4.69 17.76 5.15
N GLY A 83 4.38 16.69 4.42
CA GLY A 83 3.07 16.06 4.43
C GLY A 83 1.97 16.85 3.73
N GLN A 84 2.33 17.78 2.83
CA GLN A 84 1.36 18.44 1.96
C GLN A 84 1.00 17.52 0.79
N PRO A 85 -0.29 17.36 0.46
CA PRO A 85 -0.71 16.53 -0.66
C PRO A 85 -0.32 17.20 -2.00
N LEU A 86 0.25 16.39 -2.89
CA LEU A 86 0.78 16.83 -4.18
C LEU A 86 -0.10 16.36 -5.35
N GLU A 87 -0.53 15.11 -5.31
CA GLU A 87 -1.24 14.43 -6.40
C GLU A 87 -1.97 13.23 -5.83
N TYR A 88 -3.17 12.94 -6.33
CA TYR A 88 -3.91 11.71 -6.05
C TYR A 88 -4.16 10.92 -7.33
N TYR A 89 -3.79 9.64 -7.35
CA TYR A 89 -4.19 8.68 -8.38
C TYR A 89 -5.33 7.83 -7.87
N PHE A 90 -6.33 7.63 -8.70
CA PHE A 90 -7.35 6.63 -8.53
C PHE A 90 -7.17 5.54 -9.58
N ASP A 91 -6.38 4.49 -9.26
CA ASP A 91 -6.18 3.40 -10.21
C ASP A 91 -7.45 2.56 -10.34
N ILE A 92 -7.94 2.34 -11.56
CA ILE A 92 -9.11 1.51 -11.80
C ILE A 92 -8.73 0.04 -11.75
N ASN A 93 -9.47 -0.74 -10.96
CA ASN A 93 -9.11 -2.11 -10.63
C ASN A 93 -10.25 -3.10 -10.93
N ILE A 94 -9.90 -4.33 -11.29
CA ILE A 94 -10.81 -5.47 -11.20
C ILE A 94 -11.14 -5.72 -9.72
N LYS A 95 -10.12 -5.76 -8.87
CA LYS A 95 -10.27 -6.00 -7.43
C LYS A 95 -9.05 -5.56 -6.62
N ASN A 96 -9.31 -5.23 -5.37
CA ASN A 96 -8.30 -5.03 -4.34
C ASN A 96 -8.12 -6.30 -3.50
N ILE A 97 -6.86 -6.73 -3.31
CA ILE A 97 -6.48 -7.81 -2.40
C ILE A 97 -5.90 -7.16 -1.14
N THR A 98 -6.64 -7.24 -0.03
CA THR A 98 -6.35 -6.52 1.23
C THR A 98 -5.65 -7.39 2.29
N GLN A 99 -4.91 -8.41 1.84
CA GLN A 99 -4.15 -9.29 2.71
C GLN A 99 -2.87 -8.59 3.19
N LYS A 100 -2.74 -8.38 4.50
CA LYS A 100 -1.53 -7.80 5.11
C LYS A 100 -0.28 -8.60 4.70
N GLY A 101 0.79 -7.90 4.32
CA GLY A 101 2.08 -8.42 3.83
C GLY A 101 2.08 -8.74 2.33
N ASN A 102 0.89 -8.80 1.73
CA ASN A 102 0.69 -9.26 0.36
C ASN A 102 -0.41 -8.45 -0.37
N ALA A 103 -0.64 -7.22 0.09
CA ALA A 103 -1.69 -6.38 -0.43
C ALA A 103 -1.32 -5.84 -1.82
N ARG A 104 -2.27 -5.96 -2.74
CA ARG A 104 -2.05 -5.67 -4.16
C ARG A 104 -3.37 -5.47 -4.89
N THR A 105 -3.31 -4.85 -6.05
CA THR A 105 -4.47 -4.67 -6.94
C THR A 105 -4.33 -5.49 -8.20
N LEU A 106 -5.47 -5.83 -8.81
CA LEU A 106 -5.54 -6.27 -10.20
C LEU A 106 -5.99 -5.07 -11.03
N ASP A 107 -5.04 -4.41 -11.63
CA ASP A 107 -5.14 -3.11 -12.30
C ASP A 107 -5.65 -3.23 -13.75
N LEU A 108 -6.51 -2.28 -14.13
CA LEU A 108 -7.11 -2.13 -15.45
C LEU A 108 -6.48 -0.99 -16.26
N PHE A 109 -5.27 -0.55 -15.93
CA PHE A 109 -4.49 0.45 -16.67
C PHE A 109 -5.05 1.88 -16.65
N LEU A 110 -6.36 2.05 -16.70
CA LEU A 110 -7.02 3.35 -16.65
C LEU A 110 -6.90 3.97 -15.25
N ASP A 111 -6.52 5.23 -15.19
CA ASP A 111 -6.32 5.97 -13.94
C ASP A 111 -7.00 7.35 -14.01
N VAL A 112 -7.51 7.86 -12.88
CA VAL A 112 -7.95 9.26 -12.74
C VAL A 112 -6.95 10.00 -11.86
N LEU A 113 -6.33 11.06 -12.40
CA LEU A 113 -5.42 11.93 -11.65
C LEU A 113 -6.19 13.11 -11.09
N VAL A 114 -5.88 13.53 -9.86
CA VAL A 114 -6.51 14.68 -9.21
C VAL A 114 -5.45 15.57 -8.60
N LEU A 115 -5.54 16.87 -8.86
CA LEU A 115 -4.72 17.89 -8.23
C LEU A 115 -5.34 18.31 -6.89
N PRO A 116 -4.73 18.03 -5.73
CA PRO A 116 -5.39 18.21 -4.45
C PRO A 116 -5.68 19.67 -4.07
N SER A 117 -4.95 20.62 -4.65
CA SER A 117 -5.12 22.06 -4.37
C SER A 117 -6.38 22.65 -4.99
N THR A 118 -6.83 22.12 -6.13
CA THR A 118 -7.99 22.64 -6.87
C THR A 118 -9.15 21.64 -6.94
N GLY A 119 -8.87 20.34 -6.83
CA GLY A 119 -9.83 19.28 -7.12
C GLY A 119 -10.03 19.03 -8.61
N GLU A 120 -9.29 19.72 -9.48
CA GLU A 120 -9.27 19.44 -10.91
C GLU A 120 -8.69 18.04 -11.15
N TYR A 121 -9.19 17.38 -12.19
CA TYR A 121 -8.85 16.00 -12.49
C TYR A 121 -8.73 15.78 -13.99
N GLU A 122 -8.02 14.71 -14.36
CA GLU A 122 -7.91 14.23 -15.72
C GLU A 122 -7.94 12.70 -15.78
N LEU A 123 -8.48 12.18 -16.88
CA LEU A 123 -8.47 10.76 -17.19
C LEU A 123 -7.22 10.48 -18.02
N VAL A 124 -6.44 9.46 -17.63
CA VAL A 124 -5.19 9.11 -18.31
C VAL A 124 -5.11 7.61 -18.59
N ASP A 125 -4.13 7.22 -19.40
CA ASP A 125 -3.80 5.83 -19.75
C ASP A 125 -4.93 5.10 -20.53
N GLU A 126 -5.75 5.87 -21.26
CA GLU A 126 -6.76 5.33 -22.19
C GLU A 126 -6.13 4.47 -23.30
N ASP A 127 -4.98 4.90 -23.82
CA ASP A 127 -4.22 4.16 -24.84
C ASP A 127 -3.71 2.81 -24.29
N ASP A 128 -3.25 2.77 -23.04
CA ASP A 128 -2.80 1.54 -22.39
C ASP A 128 -3.97 0.57 -22.17
N LEU A 129 -5.15 1.09 -21.80
CA LEU A 129 -6.38 0.30 -21.69
C LEU A 129 -6.81 -0.26 -23.06
N ALA A 130 -6.74 0.54 -24.13
CA ALA A 130 -7.06 0.11 -25.50
C ALA A 130 -6.10 -0.97 -26.00
N LEU A 131 -4.80 -0.77 -25.79
CA LEU A 131 -3.76 -1.73 -26.13
C LEU A 131 -3.91 -3.04 -25.33
N ALA A 132 -4.32 -2.97 -24.07
CA ALA A 132 -4.62 -4.15 -23.27
C ALA A 132 -5.81 -4.96 -23.82
N LEU A 133 -6.82 -4.28 -24.39
CA LEU A 133 -7.94 -4.94 -25.06
C LEU A 133 -7.50 -5.59 -26.38
N GLU A 134 -6.75 -4.86 -27.21
CA GLU A 134 -6.24 -5.35 -28.50
C GLU A 134 -5.38 -6.61 -28.32
N ASN A 135 -4.50 -6.60 -27.31
CA ASN A 135 -3.64 -7.74 -26.99
C ASN A 135 -4.35 -8.87 -26.22
N GLY A 136 -5.67 -8.77 -26.00
CA GLY A 136 -6.45 -9.79 -25.29
C GLY A 136 -6.11 -9.93 -23.80
N GLN A 137 -5.43 -8.95 -23.20
CA GLN A 137 -5.10 -8.96 -21.77
C GLN A 137 -6.29 -8.65 -20.87
N ILE A 138 -7.33 -8.04 -21.45
CA ILE A 138 -8.63 -7.77 -20.83
C ILE A 138 -9.75 -8.08 -21.83
N THR A 139 -10.93 -8.35 -21.31
CA THR A 139 -12.14 -8.54 -22.12
C THR A 139 -12.80 -7.20 -22.46
N ARG A 140 -13.62 -7.16 -23.51
CA ARG A 140 -14.44 -5.99 -23.85
C ARG A 140 -15.34 -5.55 -22.68
N LYS A 141 -15.83 -6.50 -21.87
CA LYS A 141 -16.59 -6.19 -20.66
C LYS A 141 -15.73 -5.42 -19.64
N GLN A 142 -14.50 -5.88 -19.37
CA GLN A 142 -13.58 -5.21 -18.44
C GLN A 142 -13.19 -3.81 -18.95
N TYR A 143 -13.00 -3.65 -20.26
CA TYR A 143 -12.76 -2.36 -20.89
C TYR A 143 -13.90 -1.36 -20.60
N HIS A 144 -15.15 -1.73 -20.86
CA HIS A 144 -16.29 -0.86 -20.57
C HIS A 144 -16.47 -0.61 -19.07
N GLU A 145 -16.24 -1.63 -18.23
CA GLU A 145 -16.30 -1.47 -16.78
C GLU A 145 -15.24 -0.48 -16.26
N ALA A 146 -14.05 -0.43 -16.87
CA ALA A 146 -13.01 0.51 -16.47
C ALA A 146 -13.49 1.96 -16.62
N TYR A 147 -13.99 2.33 -17.80
CA TYR A 147 -14.58 3.65 -18.05
C TYR A 147 -15.77 3.95 -17.14
N MET A 148 -16.65 2.97 -16.92
CA MET A 148 -17.82 3.17 -16.07
C MET A 148 -17.41 3.49 -14.62
N ILE A 149 -16.36 2.85 -14.08
CA ILE A 149 -15.84 3.13 -12.75
C ILE A 149 -15.13 4.48 -12.72
N ALA A 150 -14.31 4.79 -13.73
CA ALA A 150 -13.62 6.08 -13.83
C ALA A 150 -14.61 7.24 -13.86
N HIS A 151 -15.65 7.17 -14.69
CA HIS A 151 -16.68 8.21 -14.76
C HIS A 151 -17.43 8.38 -13.42
N GLN A 152 -17.74 7.28 -12.71
CA GLN A 152 -18.34 7.37 -11.39
C GLN A 152 -17.43 8.11 -10.38
N LEU A 153 -16.13 7.85 -10.43
CA LEU A 153 -15.15 8.56 -9.61
C LEU A 153 -15.04 10.04 -9.99
N MET A 154 -14.99 10.34 -11.29
CA MET A 154 -14.93 11.72 -11.79
C MET A 154 -16.15 12.52 -11.35
N ILE A 155 -17.35 11.93 -11.37
CA ILE A 155 -18.57 12.55 -10.82
C ILE A 155 -18.42 12.78 -9.30
N GLU A 156 -18.00 11.77 -8.54
CA GLU A 156 -17.79 11.91 -7.08
C GLU A 156 -16.76 13.01 -6.75
N ILE A 157 -15.67 13.08 -7.49
CA ILE A 157 -14.64 14.11 -7.35
C ILE A 157 -15.22 15.48 -7.71
N SER A 158 -15.89 15.61 -8.86
CA SER A 158 -16.48 16.87 -9.32
C SER A 158 -17.51 17.44 -8.35
N GLU A 159 -18.32 16.58 -7.72
CA GLU A 159 -19.41 17.01 -6.85
C GLU A 159 -18.98 17.16 -5.39
N ASN A 160 -18.03 16.34 -4.92
CA ASN A 160 -17.73 16.16 -3.49
C ASN A 160 -16.22 16.01 -3.22
N PHE A 161 -15.38 16.79 -3.91
CA PHE A 161 -13.92 16.70 -3.76
C PHE A 161 -13.46 16.92 -2.31
N SER A 162 -14.08 17.85 -1.58
CA SER A 162 -13.75 18.13 -0.17
C SER A 162 -13.86 16.86 0.69
N GLU A 163 -14.93 16.08 0.53
CA GLU A 163 -15.18 14.84 1.24
C GLU A 163 -14.22 13.72 0.79
N VAL A 164 -13.89 13.65 -0.49
CA VAL A 164 -12.84 12.74 -1.02
C VAL A 164 -11.50 13.06 -0.35
N ASN A 165 -11.09 14.33 -0.38
CA ASN A 165 -9.84 14.80 0.20
C ASN A 165 -9.78 14.54 1.71
N GLN A 166 -10.85 14.83 2.45
CA GLN A 166 -10.94 14.55 3.89
C GLN A 166 -10.76 13.05 4.21
N ARG A 167 -11.33 12.15 3.40
CA ARG A 167 -11.16 10.69 3.57
C ARG A 167 -9.71 10.25 3.34
N ILE A 168 -9.03 10.82 2.34
CA ILE A 168 -7.61 10.55 2.05
C ILE A 168 -6.73 11.09 3.20
N MET A 169 -6.94 12.34 3.61
CA MET A 169 -6.20 12.96 4.71
C MET A 169 -6.42 12.27 6.05
N TYR A 170 -7.62 11.76 6.30
CA TYR A 170 -7.89 10.91 7.47
C TYR A 170 -7.00 9.65 7.46
N CYS A 171 -6.86 9.00 6.30
CA CYS A 171 -5.99 7.84 6.15
C CYS A 171 -4.51 8.21 6.34
N TYR A 172 -4.07 9.34 5.78
CA TYR A 172 -2.71 9.85 5.94
C TYR A 172 -2.35 10.11 7.42
N ASN A 173 -3.16 10.93 8.10
CA ASN A 173 -2.94 11.30 9.51
C ASN A 173 -2.95 10.07 10.44
N LYS A 174 -3.76 9.06 10.11
CA LYS A 174 -3.76 7.78 10.84
C LYS A 174 -2.44 7.01 10.70
N MET A 175 -1.77 7.10 9.55
CA MET A 175 -0.49 6.44 9.32
C MET A 175 0.65 7.23 9.95
N VAL A 176 0.68 8.56 9.80
CA VAL A 176 1.70 9.43 10.43
C VAL A 176 1.68 9.30 11.95
N SER A 177 0.50 9.36 12.59
CA SER A 177 0.37 9.19 14.04
C SER A 177 0.80 7.81 14.58
N LYS A 178 1.06 6.82 13.70
CA LYS A 178 1.66 5.53 14.07
C LYS A 178 3.18 5.55 13.99
N LEU A 179 3.77 6.41 13.16
CA LEU A 179 5.22 6.62 13.11
C LEU A 179 5.71 7.37 14.36
N ASP A 180 4.91 8.32 14.86
CA ASP A 180 5.27 9.14 16.03
C ASP A 180 5.14 8.40 17.38
N LYS A 181 4.49 7.23 17.40
CA LYS A 181 4.37 6.43 18.62
C LYS A 181 5.61 5.56 18.76
N PRO A 182 6.41 5.69 19.84
CA PRO A 182 7.51 4.77 20.07
C PRO A 182 6.95 3.34 20.13
N ASN A 183 7.50 2.45 19.29
CA ASN A 183 7.15 1.04 19.27
C ASN A 183 7.27 0.48 20.70
N LYS A 184 6.15 0.21 21.36
CA LYS A 184 6.16 -0.66 22.54
C LYS A 184 6.62 -2.05 22.07
N PRO A 185 7.63 -2.67 22.71
CA PRO A 185 8.06 -4.00 22.32
C PRO A 185 6.90 -4.99 22.45
N ASN A 186 6.61 -5.73 21.38
CA ASN A 186 5.69 -6.85 21.40
C ASN A 186 6.27 -7.92 22.33
N HIS A 187 5.76 -8.00 23.56
CA HIS A 187 5.94 -9.17 24.41
C HIS A 187 5.08 -10.32 23.88
N SER A 188 5.63 -11.07 22.93
CA SER A 188 5.18 -12.43 22.66
C SER A 188 6.35 -13.23 22.09
N ASN A 189 7.18 -13.74 22.98
CA ASN A 189 7.90 -15.00 22.82
C ASN A 189 8.29 -15.47 24.23
N LYS A 190 7.44 -16.31 24.82
CA LYS A 190 7.88 -17.20 25.91
C LYS A 190 8.89 -18.17 25.30
N PRO A 191 10.08 -18.39 25.89
CA PRO A 191 10.96 -19.44 25.42
C PRO A 191 10.31 -20.79 25.71
N SER A 192 10.12 -21.61 24.68
CA SER A 192 9.91 -23.04 24.83
C SER A 192 11.19 -23.66 25.38
N GLU A 193 11.15 -24.18 26.60
CA GLU A 193 12.20 -25.02 27.16
C GLU A 193 12.37 -26.27 26.28
N ILE A 194 13.48 -26.34 25.55
CA ILE A 194 13.94 -27.57 24.92
C ILE A 194 14.88 -28.25 25.91
N THR A 195 14.40 -29.32 26.51
CA THR A 195 15.16 -30.25 27.33
C THR A 195 16.14 -31.04 26.45
N HIS A 196 17.44 -30.77 26.57
CA HIS A 196 18.48 -31.68 26.08
C HIS A 196 19.09 -32.48 27.23
N HIS A 197 18.68 -33.74 27.31
CA HIS A 197 19.31 -34.77 28.12
C HIS A 197 20.43 -35.45 27.31
N LYS A 198 21.66 -35.41 27.82
CA LYS A 198 22.54 -36.58 28.12
C LYS A 198 24.01 -36.19 28.03
N THR A 199 24.65 -36.03 29.19
CA THR A 199 26.10 -36.24 29.35
C THR A 199 26.30 -37.54 30.13
N TYR A 200 26.85 -38.54 29.45
CA TYR A 200 27.41 -39.72 30.09
C TYR A 200 28.73 -39.32 30.77
N LYS A 201 28.83 -39.55 32.09
CA LYS A 201 30.12 -39.71 32.76
C LYS A 201 30.08 -40.94 33.66
N HIS A 202 31.05 -41.80 33.41
CA HIS A 202 31.41 -43.00 34.15
C HIS A 202 31.57 -42.73 35.65
N HIS A 203 31.06 -43.64 36.48
CA HIS A 203 31.73 -43.99 37.74
C HIS A 203 31.81 -45.50 37.88
N MET A 204 33.04 -45.99 37.99
CA MET A 204 33.38 -47.36 38.35
C MET A 204 33.13 -47.62 39.84
N LYS A 205 32.60 -48.83 40.11
CA LYS A 205 32.91 -49.81 41.18
C LYS A 205 33.01 -49.32 42.64
N GLN A 206 32.24 -49.95 43.52
CA GLN A 206 32.66 -51.02 44.47
C GLN A 206 31.53 -51.24 45.50
N ASN A 207 30.90 -52.43 45.54
CA ASN A 207 31.15 -53.59 46.42
C ASN A 207 30.17 -53.70 47.61
N LYS A 208 29.57 -54.90 47.71
CA LYS A 208 29.17 -55.65 48.93
C LYS A 208 28.05 -55.03 49.78
N SER A 209 27.08 -55.73 50.36
CA SER A 209 26.94 -57.14 50.76
C SER A 209 25.51 -57.41 51.27
N HIS A 210 25.08 -58.66 51.05
CA HIS A 210 24.27 -59.55 51.91
C HIS A 210 22.88 -59.20 52.48
N LEU A 211 21.95 -60.10 52.14
CA LEU A 211 20.95 -60.82 52.97
C LEU A 211 20.13 -60.03 54.00
N LYS A 212 18.80 -60.02 53.84
CA LYS A 212 17.89 -61.09 54.25
C LYS A 212 16.54 -60.95 53.55
#